data_AF-A0A2I0L8Y0-F1
#
_entry.id   AF-A0A2I0L8Y0-F1
#
_cell.length_a   1.000
_cell.length_b   1.000
_cell.length_c   1.000
_cell.angle_alpha   90.00
_cell.angle_beta   90.00
_cell.angle_gamma   90.00
#
_symmetry.space_group_name_H-M   'P 1'
#
loop_
_entity.id
_entity.type
_entity.pdbx_description
1 polymer ?
#
loop_
_entity_poly.entity_id
_entity_poly.type
_entity_poly.pdbx_seq_one_letter_code
_entity_poly.pdbx_strand_id
1 'polypeptide(L)'
;MKALLNPQYSLLSTSPAHFSRRRNLTRSRTSACIGTPVYHPGRLVRRMHPLTVRAAALDSALVDQLGLSDAEIINPSVSSSYRSSKLRKPNQTVLDAQARVCTGPTQSRPLSEEQAFKVLDTILRSANGELGNEEQVSKAQMGAFFAAMTIRANAFPEATQWSEGERHAMNTFWPLLVRALPPDVIFLADPEGSIMGAGSSIGPMYTGNGTSEMRLVGALREILAGGHLGYEEVQGVLKDVLPLEAEDPISAGVSQSLLSAFLIGQRMNRETDRELKAYCLAFDDELGT
;
A
#
# COMPACT_ATOMS: atom_id res chain seq x y z
N MET A 1 18.54 49.25 -35.38
CA MET A 1 17.67 49.65 -36.51
C MET A 1 16.95 48.38 -36.99
N LYS A 2 15.65 48.19 -36.70
CA LYS A 2 14.50 48.25 -37.65
C LYS A 2 14.79 47.51 -38.97
N ALA A 3 13.99 46.59 -39.52
CA ALA A 3 12.58 46.22 -39.38
C ALA A 3 12.38 44.81 -39.99
N LEU A 4 11.49 43.96 -39.46
CA LEU A 4 10.19 43.56 -40.05
C LEU A 4 10.22 43.29 -41.56
N LEU A 5 9.76 42.11 -41.98
CA LEU A 5 8.76 41.93 -43.05
C LEU A 5 8.17 40.50 -42.97
N ASN A 6 6.92 40.44 -42.53
CA ASN A 6 5.96 39.40 -42.87
C ASN A 6 5.12 39.94 -44.04
N PRO A 7 4.54 39.08 -44.90
CA PRO A 7 3.13 39.30 -45.24
C PRO A 7 2.30 38.00 -45.20
N GLN A 8 1.09 38.17 -44.66
CA GLN A 8 -0.03 37.23 -44.62
C GLN A 8 -0.86 37.22 -45.92
N TYR A 9 -1.86 36.31 -45.92
CA TYR A 9 -3.13 36.23 -46.67
C TYR A 9 -3.11 35.25 -47.85
N SER A 10 -4.02 34.26 -48.01
CA SER A 10 -5.44 34.13 -47.65
C SER A 10 -5.86 32.64 -47.60
N LEU A 11 -6.60 32.18 -46.58
CA LEU A 11 -8.07 31.95 -46.50
C LEU A 11 -8.63 30.74 -47.27
N LEU A 12 -9.22 29.80 -46.51
CA LEU A 12 -10.47 29.02 -46.70
C LEU A 12 -10.58 28.17 -45.40
N SER A 13 -11.35 28.50 -44.34
CA SER A 13 -12.79 28.76 -44.15
C SER A 13 -13.72 27.59 -44.46
N THR A 14 -14.08 26.83 -43.42
CA THR A 14 -15.46 26.35 -43.16
C THR A 14 -15.67 26.18 -41.66
N SER A 15 -16.71 26.84 -41.14
CA SER A 15 -17.08 27.00 -39.73
C SER A 15 -17.89 25.82 -39.14
N PRO A 16 -18.03 25.76 -37.79
CA PRO A 16 -18.72 24.70 -37.07
C PRO A 16 -20.21 25.02 -36.83
N ALA A 17 -21.05 23.98 -36.75
CA ALA A 17 -22.45 24.11 -36.37
C ALA A 17 -22.63 24.01 -34.85
N HIS A 18 -22.90 25.16 -34.22
CA HIS A 18 -23.58 25.25 -32.93
C HIS A 18 -25.08 24.98 -33.12
N PHE A 19 -25.67 24.13 -32.27
CA PHE A 19 -27.08 24.22 -31.93
C PHE A 19 -27.24 24.30 -30.42
N SER A 20 -27.82 25.40 -29.96
CA SER A 20 -28.35 25.58 -28.61
C SER A 20 -29.88 25.49 -28.68
N ARG A 21 -30.51 24.71 -27.80
CA ARG A 21 -31.81 25.09 -27.21
C ARG A 21 -32.16 24.32 -25.93
N ARG A 22 -32.85 25.07 -25.07
CA ARG A 22 -33.24 24.86 -23.68
C ARG A 22 -34.31 23.79 -23.42
N ARG A 23 -34.26 23.27 -22.17
CA ARG A 23 -35.33 22.93 -21.19
C ARG A 23 -36.49 22.05 -21.65
N ASN A 24 -36.76 20.97 -20.90
CA ASN A 24 -37.92 20.90 -19.99
C ASN A 24 -37.87 19.69 -19.05
N LEU A 25 -38.22 19.95 -17.79
CA LEU A 25 -38.69 18.99 -16.79
C LEU A 25 -39.87 18.19 -17.37
N THR A 26 -39.84 16.86 -17.27
CA THR A 26 -41.07 16.09 -17.05
C THR A 26 -40.80 14.92 -16.12
N ARG A 27 -41.65 14.90 -15.09
CA ARG A 27 -41.80 13.92 -14.02
C ARG A 27 -42.54 12.71 -14.58
N SER A 28 -41.97 11.53 -14.46
CA SER A 28 -42.68 10.26 -14.71
C SER A 28 -42.63 9.42 -13.45
N ARG A 29 -43.74 9.45 -12.70
CA ARG A 29 -44.08 8.46 -11.67
C ARG A 29 -44.49 7.19 -12.41
N THR A 30 -43.83 6.08 -12.15
CA THR A 30 -44.42 4.74 -12.34
C THR A 30 -44.26 3.98 -11.04
N SER A 31 -45.40 3.88 -10.37
CA SER A 31 -45.68 2.99 -9.26
C SER A 31 -45.84 1.58 -9.82
N ALA A 32 -45.17 0.61 -9.22
CA ALA A 32 -45.52 -0.80 -9.36
C ALA A 32 -45.34 -1.45 -7.98
N CYS A 33 -46.47 -1.65 -7.32
CA CYS A 33 -46.60 -2.51 -6.15
C CYS A 33 -46.85 -3.93 -6.66
N ILE A 34 -46.02 -4.90 -6.28
CA ILE A 34 -46.39 -6.32 -6.34
C ILE A 34 -45.96 -6.96 -5.02
N GLY A 35 -46.94 -7.60 -4.38
CA GLY A 35 -46.84 -8.21 -3.06
C GLY A 35 -46.08 -9.54 -3.03
N THR A 36 -45.82 -9.95 -1.79
CA THR A 36 -45.06 -11.11 -1.33
C THR A 36 -45.70 -12.47 -1.68
N PRO A 37 -44.97 -13.59 -1.54
CA PRO A 37 -45.08 -14.28 -0.25
C PRO A 37 -43.76 -14.78 0.33
N VAL A 38 -43.81 -14.90 1.66
CA VAL A 38 -42.83 -15.41 2.61
C VAL A 38 -42.49 -16.87 2.36
N TYR A 39 -41.21 -17.22 2.33
CA TYR A 39 -40.68 -18.51 2.79
C TYR A 39 -39.28 -18.31 3.39
N HIS A 40 -39.18 -18.51 4.71
CA HIS A 40 -37.92 -18.71 5.43
C HIS A 40 -37.55 -20.20 5.38
N PRO A 41 -36.25 -20.54 5.34
CA PRO A 41 -35.65 -21.00 6.60
C PRO A 41 -34.21 -20.49 6.84
N GLY A 42 -33.96 -20.05 8.07
CA GLY A 42 -32.73 -20.40 8.80
C GLY A 42 -31.46 -19.58 8.58
N ARG A 43 -31.47 -18.26 8.82
CA ARG A 43 -30.25 -17.47 9.05
C ARG A 43 -30.06 -17.24 10.56
N LEU A 44 -29.15 -17.99 11.19
CA LEU A 44 -28.65 -17.67 12.53
C LEU A 44 -27.62 -16.53 12.40
N VAL A 45 -28.12 -15.30 12.35
CA VAL A 45 -27.28 -14.10 12.46
C VAL A 45 -26.89 -13.98 13.93
N ARG A 46 -25.62 -14.31 14.25
CA ARG A 46 -25.02 -13.97 15.53
C ARG A 46 -24.93 -12.45 15.61
N ARG A 47 -25.80 -11.86 16.42
CA ARG A 47 -25.85 -10.42 16.72
C ARG A 47 -24.51 -10.00 17.33
N MET A 48 -23.60 -9.45 16.54
CA MET A 48 -22.45 -8.71 17.06
C MET A 48 -22.96 -7.31 17.39
N HIS A 49 -22.95 -6.97 18.68
CA HIS A 49 -23.26 -5.62 19.13
C HIS A 49 -22.21 -4.65 18.56
N PRO A 50 -22.63 -3.51 17.99
CA PRO A 50 -21.69 -2.51 17.52
C PRO A 50 -21.02 -1.86 18.73
N LEU A 51 -19.72 -2.08 18.90
CA LEU A 51 -18.91 -1.29 19.82
C LEU A 51 -18.57 0.03 19.12
N THR A 52 -19.41 1.03 19.35
CA THR A 52 -19.09 2.43 19.02
C THR A 52 -17.93 2.87 19.91
N VAL A 53 -16.70 2.77 19.42
CA VAL A 53 -15.56 3.42 20.08
C VAL A 53 -15.54 4.88 19.64
N ARG A 54 -16.22 5.74 20.40
CA ARG A 54 -15.98 7.18 20.33
C ARG A 54 -14.56 7.40 20.86
N ALA A 55 -13.65 7.83 19.99
CA ALA A 55 -12.36 8.38 20.40
C ALA A 55 -12.59 9.72 21.10
N ALA A 56 -12.96 9.66 22.38
CA ALA A 56 -12.81 10.78 23.30
C ALA A 56 -11.52 10.52 24.07
N ALA A 57 -10.62 11.51 24.11
CA ALA A 57 -9.50 11.52 25.03
C ALA A 57 -10.06 11.41 26.45
N LEU A 58 -10.06 10.18 26.98
CA LEU A 58 -10.57 9.87 28.30
C LEU A 58 -9.51 10.31 29.30
N ASP A 59 -9.85 11.34 30.05
CA ASP A 59 -9.08 11.83 31.17
C ASP A 59 -8.95 10.68 32.20
N SER A 60 -7.74 10.47 32.72
CA SER A 60 -7.38 9.29 33.53
C SER A 60 -8.27 9.10 34.77
N ALA A 61 -8.98 10.14 35.20
CA ALA A 61 -9.91 10.14 36.32
C ALA A 61 -11.26 9.46 36.04
N LEU A 62 -11.63 9.24 34.77
CA LEU A 62 -12.93 8.64 34.39
C LEU A 62 -12.89 7.10 34.34
N VAL A 63 -11.69 6.51 34.21
CA VAL A 63 -11.49 5.05 34.16
C VAL A 63 -11.77 4.41 35.53
N ASP A 64 -11.37 5.07 36.62
CA ASP A 64 -11.61 4.59 38.00
C ASP A 64 -13.10 4.55 38.39
N GLN A 65 -13.94 5.39 37.79
CA GLN A 65 -15.38 5.42 38.11
C GLN A 65 -16.20 4.34 37.38
N LEU A 66 -15.65 3.72 36.33
CA LEU A 66 -16.36 2.73 35.50
C LEU A 66 -16.01 1.27 35.81
N GLY A 67 -15.09 1.01 36.76
CA GLY A 67 -14.77 -0.35 37.22
C GLY A 67 -14.17 -1.26 36.13
N LEU A 68 -13.66 -0.68 35.04
CA LEU A 68 -12.95 -1.42 34.00
C LEU A 68 -11.54 -1.70 34.53
N SER A 69 -11.25 -2.97 34.77
CA SER A 69 -9.91 -3.38 35.20
C SER A 69 -8.91 -3.13 34.06
N ASP A 70 -7.74 -2.58 34.38
CA ASP A 70 -6.60 -2.33 33.46
C ASP A 70 -6.14 -3.57 32.65
N ALA A 71 -6.69 -4.75 32.93
CA ALA A 71 -6.44 -6.00 32.22
C ALA A 71 -7.13 -6.11 30.84
N GLU A 72 -8.13 -5.27 30.52
CA GLU A 72 -8.89 -5.41 29.25
C GLU A 72 -8.34 -4.57 28.08
N ILE A 73 -7.42 -3.64 28.33
CA ILE A 73 -6.80 -2.83 27.28
C ILE A 73 -5.36 -3.30 27.05
N ILE A 74 -5.21 -4.55 26.60
CA ILE A 74 -3.88 -5.05 26.18
C ILE A 74 -3.60 -4.54 24.78
N ASN A 75 -2.50 -3.79 24.63
CA ASN A 75 -2.01 -3.33 23.35
C ASN A 75 -1.90 -4.52 22.36
N PRO A 76 -2.60 -4.50 21.22
CA PRO A 76 -2.58 -5.59 20.24
C PRO A 76 -1.17 -5.93 19.73
N SER A 77 -0.23 -4.97 19.78
CA SER A 77 1.17 -5.17 19.40
C SER A 77 2.00 -5.93 20.45
N VAL A 78 1.52 -6.07 21.69
CA VAL A 78 2.21 -6.74 22.80
C VAL A 78 1.54 -8.08 23.14
N SER A 79 0.24 -8.22 22.89
CA SER A 79 -0.45 -9.47 23.16
C SER A 79 -0.23 -10.52 22.07
N SER A 80 0.32 -11.66 22.44
CA SER A 80 0.36 -12.84 21.57
C SER A 80 -1.03 -13.40 21.25
N SER A 81 -2.08 -12.98 21.98
CA SER A 81 -3.46 -13.47 21.78
C SER A 81 -4.10 -13.04 20.46
N TYR A 82 -3.67 -11.91 19.87
CA TYR A 82 -4.20 -11.44 18.57
C TYR A 82 -3.55 -12.13 17.38
N ARG A 83 -2.40 -12.78 17.58
CA ARG A 83 -1.70 -13.48 16.52
C ARG A 83 -2.11 -14.94 16.50
N SER A 84 -2.83 -15.35 15.46
CA SER A 84 -3.16 -16.76 15.23
C SER A 84 -1.87 -17.59 15.22
N SER A 85 -1.83 -18.66 16.03
CA SER A 85 -0.72 -19.62 16.05
C SER A 85 -0.53 -20.35 14.72
N LYS A 86 -1.52 -20.28 13.82
CA LYS A 86 -1.45 -20.78 12.44
C LYS A 86 -0.59 -19.88 11.55
N LEU A 87 -0.32 -18.63 11.96
CA LEU A 87 0.54 -17.72 11.22
C LEU A 87 1.99 -17.96 11.60
N ARG A 88 2.78 -18.26 10.59
CA ARG A 88 4.21 -18.49 10.71
C ARG A 88 4.94 -17.26 11.26
N LYS A 89 5.91 -17.45 12.16
CA LYS A 89 6.78 -16.37 12.68
C LYS A 89 7.54 -15.64 11.56
N PRO A 90 7.65 -14.30 11.61
CA PRO A 90 8.47 -13.55 10.67
C PRO A 90 9.94 -13.94 10.81
N ASN A 91 10.71 -13.84 9.73
CA ASN A 91 12.16 -13.98 9.82
C ASN A 91 12.73 -12.84 10.69
N GLN A 92 13.41 -13.19 11.78
CA GLN A 92 13.87 -12.22 12.76
C GLN A 92 14.93 -11.27 12.21
N THR A 93 15.86 -11.78 11.38
CA THR A 93 16.92 -10.95 10.79
C THR A 93 16.34 -9.83 9.93
N VAL A 94 15.34 -10.14 9.09
CA VAL A 94 14.66 -9.13 8.27
C VAL A 94 13.77 -8.24 9.12
N LEU A 95 13.09 -8.77 10.13
CA LEU A 95 12.24 -7.98 11.03
C LEU A 95 13.05 -6.92 11.80
N ASP A 96 14.23 -7.29 12.31
CA ASP A 96 15.13 -6.36 13.02
C ASP A 96 15.64 -5.26 12.09
N ALA A 97 15.90 -5.59 10.82
CA ALA A 97 16.27 -4.62 9.81
C ALA A 97 15.10 -3.67 9.51
N GLN A 98 13.89 -4.19 9.31
CA GLN A 98 12.67 -3.41 9.09
C GLN A 98 12.39 -2.43 10.23
N ALA A 99 12.60 -2.84 11.48
CA ALA A 99 12.44 -1.97 12.65
C ALA A 99 13.39 -0.75 12.64
N ARG A 100 14.43 -0.77 11.79
CA ARG A 100 15.36 0.35 11.62
C ARG A 100 15.10 1.15 10.35
N VAL A 101 14.84 0.49 9.23
CA VAL A 101 14.77 1.15 7.91
C VAL A 101 13.35 1.46 7.47
N CYS A 102 12.34 0.78 8.00
CA CYS A 102 10.93 0.98 7.63
C CYS A 102 10.26 2.03 8.54
N THR A 103 10.90 3.19 8.69
CA THR A 103 10.41 4.30 9.51
C THR A 103 10.49 5.61 8.74
N GLY A 104 9.97 6.72 9.30
CA GLY A 104 9.87 7.97 8.55
C GLY A 104 11.22 8.63 8.18
N PRO A 105 11.18 9.73 7.40
CA PRO A 105 12.37 10.40 6.84
C PRO A 105 13.39 10.88 7.86
N THR A 106 12.97 11.09 9.11
CA THR A 106 13.83 11.55 10.21
C THR A 106 14.16 10.46 11.23
N GLN A 107 13.50 9.29 11.14
CA GLN A 107 13.61 8.20 12.12
C GLN A 107 14.37 7.00 11.57
N SER A 108 14.43 6.88 10.24
CA SER A 108 15.13 5.79 9.56
C SER A 108 16.61 5.77 9.91
N ARG A 109 17.09 4.60 10.31
CA ARG A 109 18.48 4.38 10.70
C ARG A 109 19.13 3.41 9.71
N PRO A 110 20.08 3.86 8.87
CA PRO A 110 20.80 3.00 7.94
C PRO A 110 21.39 1.77 8.62
N LEU A 111 21.44 0.66 7.90
CA LEU A 111 22.12 -0.55 8.38
C LEU A 111 23.64 -0.40 8.30
N SER A 112 24.36 -1.10 9.17
CA SER A 112 25.80 -1.32 8.96
C SER A 112 26.01 -2.26 7.78
N GLU A 113 27.24 -2.33 7.27
CA GLU A 113 27.58 -3.22 6.17
C GLU A 113 27.27 -4.68 6.51
N GLU A 114 27.71 -5.17 7.67
CA GLU A 114 27.50 -6.54 8.10
C GLU A 114 26.00 -6.87 8.24
N GLN A 115 25.21 -5.90 8.69
CA GLN A 115 23.76 -6.03 8.79
C GLN A 115 23.11 -6.10 7.41
N ALA A 116 23.52 -5.23 6.49
CA ALA A 116 23.01 -5.22 5.12
C ALA A 116 23.35 -6.53 4.38
N PHE A 117 24.60 -6.99 4.47
CA PHE A 117 25.03 -8.28 3.91
C PHE A 117 24.21 -9.43 4.48
N LYS A 118 24.06 -9.50 5.80
CA LYS A 118 23.29 -10.57 6.46
C LYS A 118 21.84 -10.60 6.00
N VAL A 119 21.20 -9.43 5.87
CA VAL A 119 19.79 -9.32 5.45
C VAL A 119 19.62 -9.74 3.99
N LEU A 120 20.46 -9.23 3.08
CA LEU A 120 20.38 -9.57 1.65
C LEU A 120 20.72 -11.04 1.38
N ASP A 121 21.72 -11.60 2.08
CA ASP A 121 22.01 -13.04 2.04
C ASP A 121 20.80 -13.86 2.50
N THR A 122 20.19 -13.49 3.63
CA THR A 122 19.00 -14.17 4.15
C THR A 122 17.84 -14.14 3.14
N ILE A 123 17.61 -13.00 2.49
CA ILE A 123 16.59 -12.85 1.45
C ILE A 123 16.92 -13.73 0.22
N LEU A 124 18.16 -13.72 -0.26
CA LEU A 124 18.60 -14.51 -1.40
C LEU A 124 18.44 -16.01 -1.14
N ARG A 125 18.93 -16.49 0.01
CA ARG A 125 18.80 -17.90 0.42
C ARG A 125 17.33 -18.30 0.59
N SER A 126 16.49 -17.38 1.09
CA SER A 126 15.05 -17.61 1.13
C SER A 126 14.44 -17.73 -0.26
N ALA A 127 14.83 -16.90 -1.22
CA ALA A 127 14.32 -16.92 -2.59
C ALA A 127 14.75 -18.20 -3.34
N ASN A 128 15.96 -18.70 -3.06
CA ASN A 128 16.47 -19.96 -3.59
C ASN A 128 15.86 -21.21 -2.91
N GLY A 129 15.06 -21.05 -1.84
CA GLY A 129 14.49 -22.17 -1.09
C GLY A 129 15.50 -22.91 -0.20
N GLU A 130 16.64 -22.28 0.12
CA GLU A 130 17.70 -22.86 0.95
C GLU A 130 17.42 -22.75 2.46
N LEU A 131 16.44 -21.95 2.85
CA LEU A 131 16.00 -21.80 4.25
C LEU A 131 14.81 -22.72 4.54
N GLY A 132 14.79 -23.25 5.77
CA GLY A 132 13.66 -24.03 6.25
C GLY A 132 12.35 -23.23 6.25
N ASN A 133 11.22 -23.94 6.23
CA ASN A 133 9.89 -23.34 6.20
C ASN A 133 9.57 -22.44 7.40
N GLU A 134 10.35 -22.45 8.48
CA GLU A 134 10.20 -21.51 9.60
C GLU A 134 11.09 -20.27 9.46
N GLU A 135 12.18 -20.35 8.69
CA GLU A 135 13.19 -19.30 8.54
C GLU A 135 13.14 -18.49 7.23
N GLN A 136 12.58 -19.00 6.13
CA GLN A 136 12.25 -18.21 4.93
C GLN A 136 11.62 -16.82 5.22
N VAL A 137 12.00 -15.83 4.44
CA VAL A 137 11.45 -14.48 4.49
C VAL A 137 10.09 -14.48 3.77
N SER A 138 9.06 -13.91 4.39
CA SER A 138 7.74 -13.84 3.75
C SER A 138 7.71 -12.78 2.64
N LYS A 139 6.78 -12.93 1.67
CA LYS A 139 6.58 -11.93 0.61
C LYS A 139 6.29 -10.53 1.17
N ALA A 140 5.51 -10.45 2.26
CA ALA A 140 5.25 -9.19 2.95
C ALA A 140 6.51 -8.58 3.59
N GLN A 141 7.41 -9.41 4.12
CA GLN A 141 8.68 -8.91 4.66
C GLN A 141 9.59 -8.37 3.54
N MET A 142 9.70 -9.08 2.42
CA MET A 142 10.46 -8.62 1.27
C MET A 142 9.89 -7.31 0.72
N GLY A 143 8.56 -7.25 0.51
CA GLY A 143 7.91 -6.07 -0.04
C GLY A 143 8.13 -4.82 0.82
N ALA A 144 7.90 -4.93 2.14
CA ALA A 144 8.12 -3.82 3.04
C ALA A 144 9.60 -3.40 3.16
N PHE A 145 10.53 -4.36 3.17
CA PHE A 145 11.96 -4.06 3.23
C PHE A 145 12.44 -3.34 1.97
N PHE A 146 12.13 -3.86 0.78
CA PHE A 146 12.59 -3.25 -0.47
C PHE A 146 11.92 -1.91 -0.75
N ALA A 147 10.62 -1.75 -0.46
CA ALA A 147 9.96 -0.45 -0.55
C ALA A 147 10.68 0.60 0.32
N ALA A 148 11.04 0.23 1.56
CA ALA A 148 11.78 1.12 2.44
C ALA A 148 13.16 1.48 1.91
N MET A 149 13.89 0.49 1.37
CA MET A 149 15.18 0.74 0.74
C MET A 149 15.03 1.71 -0.45
N THR A 150 14.06 1.50 -1.32
CA THR A 150 13.81 2.34 -2.51
C THR A 150 13.43 3.77 -2.14
N ILE A 151 12.46 3.97 -1.23
CA ILE A 151 12.06 5.31 -0.77
C ILE A 151 13.24 6.05 -0.15
N ARG A 152 14.02 5.36 0.68
CA ARG A 152 15.22 5.93 1.30
C ARG A 152 16.26 6.36 0.27
N ALA A 153 16.45 5.59 -0.79
CA ALA A 153 17.38 5.94 -1.86
C ALA A 153 16.92 7.16 -2.66
N ASN A 154 15.62 7.27 -2.93
CA ASN A 154 15.07 8.23 -3.88
C ASN A 154 14.71 9.59 -3.24
N ALA A 155 14.16 9.59 -2.02
CA ALA A 155 13.43 10.75 -1.51
C ALA A 155 13.90 11.24 -0.13
N PHE A 156 14.47 10.37 0.70
CA PHE A 156 14.80 10.75 2.07
C PHE A 156 16.05 11.65 2.16
N PRO A 157 16.19 12.45 3.24
CA PRO A 157 17.39 13.25 3.47
C PRO A 157 18.65 12.40 3.65
N GLU A 158 19.82 12.93 3.29
CA GLU A 158 21.12 12.22 3.29
C GLU A 158 21.40 11.39 4.55
N ALA A 159 21.08 11.93 5.73
CA ALA A 159 21.29 11.26 7.01
C ALA A 159 20.53 9.93 7.17
N THR A 160 19.43 9.74 6.43
CA THR A 160 18.59 8.54 6.47
C THR A 160 18.56 7.79 5.14
N GLN A 161 19.26 8.27 4.12
CA GLN A 161 19.51 7.53 2.87
C GLN A 161 20.41 6.32 3.11
N TRP A 162 20.73 5.57 2.05
CA TRP A 162 21.61 4.41 2.17
C TRP A 162 22.97 4.78 2.75
N SER A 163 23.48 3.95 3.65
CA SER A 163 24.89 3.99 4.05
C SER A 163 25.79 3.46 2.92
N GLU A 164 27.09 3.74 3.01
CA GLU A 164 28.07 3.12 2.11
C GLU A 164 28.04 1.58 2.19
N GLY A 165 27.83 1.04 3.38
CA GLY A 165 27.69 -0.41 3.59
C GLY A 165 26.44 -0.99 2.90
N GLU A 166 25.31 -0.28 2.95
CA GLU A 166 24.08 -0.67 2.23
C GLU A 166 24.30 -0.62 0.70
N ARG A 167 24.96 0.43 0.20
CA ARG A 167 25.34 0.54 -1.22
C ARG A 167 26.24 -0.62 -1.64
N HIS A 168 27.26 -0.93 -0.85
CA HIS A 168 28.20 -2.02 -1.16
C HIS A 168 27.51 -3.40 -1.16
N ALA A 169 26.69 -3.67 -0.14
CA ALA A 169 25.92 -4.91 -0.06
C ALA A 169 24.96 -5.05 -1.24
N MET A 170 24.21 -3.98 -1.59
CA MET A 170 23.29 -4.03 -2.71
C MET A 170 24.00 -4.27 -4.04
N ASN A 171 25.12 -3.58 -4.31
CA ASN A 171 25.92 -3.82 -5.51
C ASN A 171 26.39 -5.29 -5.62
N THR A 172 26.72 -5.91 -4.50
CA THR A 172 27.19 -7.30 -4.44
C THR A 172 26.05 -8.30 -4.69
N PHE A 173 24.90 -8.10 -4.04
CA PHE A 173 23.79 -9.06 -4.08
C PHE A 173 22.81 -8.84 -5.24
N TRP A 174 22.67 -7.62 -5.77
CA TRP A 174 21.65 -7.30 -6.77
C TRP A 174 21.67 -8.21 -8.01
N PRO A 175 22.82 -8.55 -8.62
CA PRO A 175 22.86 -9.46 -9.77
C PRO A 175 22.33 -10.87 -9.46
N LEU A 176 22.43 -11.30 -8.19
CA LEU A 176 21.91 -12.59 -7.73
C LEU A 176 20.43 -12.49 -7.38
N LEU A 177 20.03 -11.41 -6.70
CA LEU A 177 18.65 -11.14 -6.29
C LEU A 177 17.71 -11.00 -7.49
N VAL A 178 18.10 -10.27 -8.54
CA VAL A 178 17.26 -10.10 -9.76
C VAL A 178 16.97 -11.43 -10.45
N ARG A 179 17.82 -12.44 -10.27
CA ARG A 179 17.63 -13.78 -10.86
C ARG A 179 16.74 -14.70 -10.01
N ALA A 180 16.68 -14.46 -8.70
CA ALA A 180 16.00 -15.33 -7.75
C ALA A 180 14.65 -14.77 -7.27
N LEU A 181 14.51 -13.43 -7.20
CA LEU A 181 13.32 -12.78 -6.67
C LEU A 181 12.16 -12.79 -7.68
N PRO A 182 10.91 -12.79 -7.18
CA PRO A 182 9.75 -12.65 -8.05
C PRO A 182 9.64 -11.22 -8.63
N PRO A 183 8.99 -11.03 -9.80
CA PRO A 183 8.97 -9.75 -10.51
C PRO A 183 8.39 -8.57 -9.73
N ASP A 184 7.38 -8.84 -8.89
CA ASP A 184 6.76 -7.86 -8.00
C ASP A 184 7.75 -7.29 -6.98
N VAL A 185 8.59 -8.14 -6.38
CA VAL A 185 9.64 -7.72 -5.44
C VAL A 185 10.77 -7.00 -6.17
N ILE A 186 11.13 -7.42 -7.38
CA ILE A 186 12.14 -6.71 -8.20
C ILE A 186 11.65 -5.30 -8.53
N PHE A 187 10.37 -5.15 -8.90
CA PHE A 187 9.74 -3.84 -9.09
C PHE A 187 9.83 -2.96 -7.85
N LEU A 188 9.52 -3.49 -6.66
CA LEU A 188 9.60 -2.73 -5.41
C LEU A 188 11.02 -2.27 -5.08
N ALA A 189 12.02 -3.08 -5.45
CA ALA A 189 13.44 -2.82 -5.18
C ALA A 189 14.09 -1.89 -6.20
N ASP A 190 13.59 -1.84 -7.44
CA ASP A 190 14.13 -1.01 -8.54
C ASP A 190 13.03 -0.64 -9.55
N PRO A 191 12.09 0.26 -9.18
CA PRO A 191 10.90 0.56 -10.00
C PRO A 191 11.23 1.21 -11.34
N GLU A 192 12.34 1.94 -11.41
CA GLU A 192 12.82 2.66 -12.60
C GLU A 192 13.96 1.94 -13.33
N GLY A 193 14.44 0.81 -12.79
CA GLY A 193 15.54 0.04 -13.38
C GLY A 193 16.89 0.73 -13.28
N SER A 194 17.01 1.82 -12.53
CA SER A 194 18.17 2.70 -12.51
C SER A 194 19.08 2.49 -11.31
N ILE A 195 18.65 1.77 -10.27
CA ILE A 195 19.30 1.77 -8.96
C ILE A 195 20.76 1.26 -8.99
N MET A 196 21.16 0.43 -9.96
CA MET A 196 22.52 -0.14 -10.06
C MET A 196 23.24 0.08 -11.40
N GLY A 197 22.76 0.98 -12.26
CA GLY A 197 23.39 1.30 -13.57
C GLY A 197 23.33 0.19 -14.64
N ALA A 198 23.15 -1.07 -14.24
CA ALA A 198 22.77 -2.18 -15.11
C ALA A 198 21.24 -2.22 -15.20
N GLY A 199 20.70 -1.57 -16.23
CA GLY A 199 19.26 -1.43 -16.44
C GLY A 199 18.52 -2.78 -16.46
N SER A 200 17.78 -3.10 -15.40
CA SER A 200 16.81 -4.19 -15.42
C SER A 200 15.51 -3.68 -16.02
N SER A 201 15.02 -4.30 -17.10
CA SER A 201 13.73 -3.92 -17.69
C SER A 201 12.52 -4.38 -16.86
N ILE A 202 12.73 -5.20 -15.82
CA ILE A 202 11.64 -5.81 -15.05
C ILE A 202 10.84 -4.75 -14.29
N GLY A 203 11.49 -3.87 -13.52
CA GLY A 203 10.82 -2.86 -12.71
C GLY A 203 9.99 -1.86 -13.53
N PRO A 204 10.58 -1.20 -14.54
CA PRO A 204 9.86 -0.26 -15.40
C PRO A 204 8.68 -0.88 -16.15
N MET A 205 8.80 -2.14 -16.56
CA MET A 205 7.75 -2.85 -17.31
C MET A 205 6.74 -3.57 -16.42
N TYR A 206 6.96 -3.63 -15.10
CA TYR A 206 6.02 -4.28 -14.20
C TYR A 206 4.73 -3.47 -14.10
N THR A 207 3.62 -4.13 -14.42
CA THR A 207 2.27 -3.54 -14.41
C THR A 207 1.34 -4.23 -13.44
N GLY A 208 1.76 -5.29 -12.74
CA GLY A 208 0.88 -6.07 -11.87
C GLY A 208 0.03 -7.09 -12.63
N ASN A 209 -0.53 -8.04 -11.89
CA ASN A 209 -1.39 -9.10 -12.41
C ASN A 209 -2.87 -8.76 -12.18
N GLY A 210 -3.56 -8.32 -13.23
CA GLY A 210 -4.97 -7.95 -13.17
C GLY A 210 -5.20 -6.50 -12.74
N THR A 211 -6.47 -6.07 -12.79
CA THR A 211 -6.85 -4.65 -12.65
C THR A 211 -6.54 -4.07 -11.28
N SER A 212 -6.72 -4.84 -10.21
CA SER A 212 -6.44 -4.40 -8.83
C SER A 212 -4.95 -4.16 -8.60
N GLU A 213 -4.09 -5.09 -9.04
CA GLU A 213 -2.64 -4.91 -8.95
C GLU A 213 -2.14 -3.79 -9.86
N MET A 214 -2.70 -3.63 -11.06
CA MET A 214 -2.34 -2.52 -11.95
C MET A 214 -2.55 -1.16 -11.28
N ARG A 215 -3.68 -0.98 -10.61
CA ARG A 215 -3.95 0.23 -9.85
C ARG A 215 -2.99 0.40 -8.68
N LEU A 216 -2.73 -0.68 -7.94
CA LEU A 216 -1.78 -0.65 -6.82
C LEU A 216 -0.35 -0.34 -7.28
N VAL A 217 0.10 -0.90 -8.40
CA VAL A 217 1.43 -0.64 -8.98
C VAL A 217 1.55 0.82 -9.41
N GLY A 218 0.51 1.39 -10.02
CA GLY A 218 0.46 2.82 -10.33
C GLY A 218 0.65 3.69 -9.08
N ALA A 219 -0.09 3.38 -8.02
CA ALA A 219 0.03 4.05 -6.73
C ALA A 219 1.42 3.87 -6.07
N LEU A 220 1.98 2.65 -6.16
CA LEU A 220 3.31 2.34 -5.63
C LEU A 220 4.42 3.12 -6.32
N ARG A 221 4.32 3.43 -7.62
CA ARG A 221 5.35 4.26 -8.30
C ARG A 221 5.46 5.64 -7.66
N GLU A 222 4.33 6.27 -7.35
CA GLU A 222 4.31 7.57 -6.66
C GLU A 222 4.86 7.44 -5.23
N ILE A 223 4.40 6.43 -4.47
CA ILE A 223 4.86 6.20 -3.09
C ILE A 223 6.37 5.93 -3.03
N LEU A 224 6.90 5.09 -3.92
CA LEU A 224 8.31 4.72 -3.98
C LEU A 224 9.22 5.89 -4.41
N ALA A 225 8.66 6.90 -5.06
CA ALA A 225 9.32 8.18 -5.35
C ALA A 225 9.26 9.17 -4.17
N GLY A 226 8.67 8.77 -3.03
CA GLY A 226 8.47 9.63 -1.85
C GLY A 226 7.23 10.53 -1.93
N GLY A 227 6.35 10.28 -2.90
CA GLY A 227 5.13 11.04 -3.12
C GLY A 227 3.97 10.65 -2.20
N HIS A 228 2.87 11.38 -2.38
CA HIS A 228 1.60 11.18 -1.69
C HIS A 228 0.49 11.00 -2.71
N LEU A 229 -0.51 10.20 -2.35
CA LEU A 229 -1.64 9.90 -3.21
C LEU A 229 -2.80 10.85 -2.98
N GLY A 230 -3.60 11.05 -4.03
CA GLY A 230 -4.90 11.70 -3.92
C GLY A 230 -5.89 10.86 -3.11
N TYR A 231 -6.87 11.53 -2.51
CA TYR A 231 -7.93 10.90 -1.73
C TYR A 231 -8.66 9.77 -2.50
N GLU A 232 -9.05 10.03 -3.75
CA GLU A 232 -9.78 9.06 -4.58
C GLU A 232 -8.89 7.86 -4.98
N GLU A 233 -7.59 8.10 -5.16
CA GLU A 233 -6.62 7.06 -5.49
C GLU A 233 -6.42 6.11 -4.31
N VAL A 234 -6.21 6.65 -3.10
CA VAL A 234 -6.10 5.83 -1.88
C VAL A 234 -7.40 5.04 -1.66
N GLN A 235 -8.55 5.69 -1.74
CA GLN A 235 -9.84 5.02 -1.53
C GLN A 235 -10.07 3.89 -2.54
N GLY A 236 -9.79 4.13 -3.83
CA GLY A 236 -9.92 3.12 -4.88
C GLY A 236 -8.97 1.94 -4.66
N VAL A 237 -7.69 2.21 -4.40
CA VAL A 237 -6.69 1.17 -4.10
C VAL A 237 -7.11 0.33 -2.90
N LEU A 238 -7.52 0.95 -1.79
CA LEU A 238 -7.91 0.21 -0.59
C LEU A 238 -9.12 -0.68 -0.83
N LYS A 239 -10.14 -0.21 -1.56
CA LYS A 239 -11.32 -1.01 -1.91
C LYS A 239 -10.99 -2.23 -2.78
N ASP A 240 -10.00 -2.11 -3.65
CA ASP A 240 -9.62 -3.20 -4.55
C ASP A 240 -8.63 -4.20 -3.94
N VAL A 241 -7.84 -3.76 -2.95
CA VAL A 241 -6.72 -4.51 -2.37
C VAL A 241 -7.07 -5.11 -1.01
N LEU A 242 -8.05 -4.56 -0.29
CA LEU A 242 -8.50 -5.07 1.01
C LEU A 242 -9.81 -5.86 0.86
N PRO A 243 -9.75 -7.18 0.60
CA PRO A 243 -10.91 -8.04 0.75
C PRO A 243 -11.18 -8.23 2.25
N LEU A 244 -12.22 -7.59 2.79
CA LEU A 244 -12.72 -7.87 4.14
C LEU A 244 -13.65 -9.11 4.20
N GLU A 245 -14.05 -9.66 3.05
CA GLU A 245 -14.88 -10.86 2.99
C GLU A 245 -14.01 -12.13 2.97
N ALA A 246 -13.74 -12.61 4.19
CA ALA A 246 -13.01 -13.83 4.45
C ALA A 246 -13.88 -15.06 4.17
N GLU A 247 -13.80 -15.63 2.97
CA GLU A 247 -14.12 -17.06 2.78
C GLU A 247 -13.05 -17.86 2.02
N ASP A 248 -12.12 -17.21 1.29
CA ASP A 248 -10.99 -17.93 0.70
C ASP A 248 -9.71 -17.07 0.53
N PRO A 249 -8.69 -17.22 1.41
CA PRO A 249 -7.48 -16.39 1.39
C PRO A 249 -6.55 -16.66 0.20
N ILE A 250 -6.90 -17.60 -0.68
CA ILE A 250 -6.04 -18.09 -1.76
C ILE A 250 -6.47 -17.59 -3.15
N SER A 251 -7.70 -17.11 -3.36
CA SER A 251 -8.25 -17.09 -4.73
C SER A 251 -8.52 -15.74 -5.41
N ALA A 252 -8.28 -14.57 -4.80
CA ALA A 252 -8.49 -13.28 -5.50
C ALA A 252 -7.66 -12.10 -4.94
N GLY A 253 -6.61 -12.37 -4.16
CA GLY A 253 -5.86 -11.33 -3.45
C GLY A 253 -4.69 -10.78 -4.26
N VAL A 254 -4.47 -9.48 -4.10
CA VAL A 254 -3.25 -8.78 -4.55
C VAL A 254 -2.02 -9.34 -3.83
N SER A 255 -0.86 -9.34 -4.49
CA SER A 255 0.39 -9.82 -3.92
C SER A 255 0.70 -9.19 -2.57
N GLN A 256 1.00 -10.04 -1.58
CA GLN A 256 1.34 -9.61 -0.22
C GLN A 256 2.56 -8.68 -0.18
N SER A 257 3.49 -8.82 -1.13
CA SER A 257 4.65 -7.93 -1.25
C SER A 257 4.19 -6.51 -1.60
N LEU A 258 3.35 -6.35 -2.61
CA LEU A 258 2.81 -5.08 -3.07
C LEU A 258 1.96 -4.40 -2.00
N LEU A 259 1.05 -5.15 -1.35
CA LEU A 259 0.22 -4.62 -0.28
C LEU A 259 1.08 -4.16 0.91
N SER A 260 2.05 -4.97 1.34
CA SER A 260 2.95 -4.59 2.43
C SER A 260 3.79 -3.35 2.10
N ALA A 261 4.26 -3.24 0.85
CA ALA A 261 5.01 -2.10 0.36
C ALA A 261 4.16 -0.82 0.35
N PHE A 262 2.90 -0.93 -0.04
CA PHE A 262 1.97 0.19 -0.07
C PHE A 262 1.73 0.75 1.34
N LEU A 263 1.39 -0.12 2.29
CA LEU A 263 1.13 0.28 3.67
C LEU A 263 2.37 0.86 4.35
N ILE A 264 3.53 0.22 4.17
CA ILE A 264 4.75 0.74 4.79
C ILE A 264 5.24 2.02 4.11
N GLY A 265 5.10 2.11 2.79
CA GLY A 265 5.56 3.24 2.02
C GLY A 265 4.78 4.51 2.35
N GLN A 266 3.45 4.41 2.44
CA GLN A 266 2.62 5.53 2.90
C GLN A 266 3.01 5.99 4.31
N ARG A 267 3.21 5.04 5.24
CA ARG A 267 3.68 5.34 6.59
C ARG A 267 5.04 6.01 6.61
N MET A 268 5.96 5.54 5.79
CA MET A 268 7.30 6.10 5.66
C MET A 268 7.27 7.52 5.11
N ASN A 269 6.40 7.81 4.15
CA ASN A 269 6.23 9.14 3.58
C ASN A 269 5.49 10.12 4.51
N ARG A 270 4.91 9.63 5.61
CA ARG A 270 4.04 10.36 6.56
C ARG A 270 2.71 10.73 5.91
N GLU A 271 1.74 9.83 6.02
CA GLU A 271 0.43 10.00 5.41
C GLU A 271 -0.16 11.39 5.69
N THR A 272 -0.71 12.01 4.65
CA THR A 272 -1.39 13.30 4.79
C THR A 272 -2.78 13.13 5.41
N ASP A 273 -3.35 14.22 5.95
CA ASP A 273 -4.74 14.23 6.43
C ASP A 273 -5.75 13.74 5.37
N ARG A 274 -5.43 13.97 4.07
CA ARG A 274 -6.28 13.53 2.95
C ARG A 274 -6.21 12.02 2.74
N GLU A 275 -5.00 11.44 2.80
CA GLU A 275 -4.79 10.00 2.70
C GLU A 275 -5.42 9.30 3.92
N LEU A 276 -5.23 9.84 5.12
CA LEU A 276 -5.84 9.31 6.34
C LEU A 276 -7.38 9.32 6.29
N LYS A 277 -7.98 10.39 5.75
CA LYS A 277 -9.44 10.45 5.54
C LYS A 277 -9.92 9.38 4.55
N ALA A 278 -9.12 9.08 3.52
CA ALA A 278 -9.44 8.04 2.55
C ALA A 278 -9.47 6.64 3.18
N TYR A 279 -8.56 6.37 4.14
CA TYR A 279 -8.60 5.13 4.92
C TYR A 279 -9.95 4.96 5.63
N CYS A 280 -10.40 5.96 6.40
CA CYS A 280 -11.68 5.87 7.11
C CYS A 280 -12.85 5.56 6.16
N LEU A 281 -12.93 6.26 5.02
CA LEU A 281 -14.02 6.12 4.05
C LEU A 281 -13.88 4.92 3.10
N ALA A 282 -12.73 4.24 3.09
CA ALA A 282 -12.58 2.95 2.43
C ALA A 282 -13.15 1.82 3.30
N PHE A 283 -13.17 1.99 4.63
CA PHE A 283 -13.68 1.02 5.59
C PHE A 283 -15.12 1.30 6.05
N ASP A 284 -15.55 2.56 6.00
CA ASP A 284 -16.95 2.94 6.17
C ASP A 284 -17.71 2.61 4.88
N ASP A 285 -17.97 1.31 4.66
CA ASP A 285 -19.13 0.95 3.85
C ASP A 285 -20.33 1.64 4.48
N GLU A 286 -21.06 2.42 3.69
CA GLU A 286 -22.25 3.14 4.14
C GLU A 286 -23.15 2.17 4.93
N LEU A 287 -23.14 2.27 6.28
CA LEU A 287 -24.18 1.74 7.17
C LEU A 287 -25.48 2.56 6.99
N GLY A 288 -25.81 2.87 5.75
CA GLY A 288 -27.03 3.54 5.31
C GLY A 288 -28.03 2.50 4.80
N THR A 289 -28.60 1.73 5.71
CA THR A 289 -29.95 1.17 5.52
C THR A 289 -30.99 2.10 6.09
#